data_AF-A0A9X9MK75-F1
#
_entry.id   AF-A0A9X9MK75-F1
#
_cell.length_a   1.000
_cell.length_b   1.000
_cell.length_c   1.000
_cell.angle_alpha   90.00
_cell.angle_beta   90.00
_cell.angle_gamma   90.00
#
_symmetry.space_group_name_H-M   'P 1'
#
loop_
_entity.id
_entity.type
_entity.pdbx_description
1 polymer ?
#
loop_
_entity_poly.entity_id
_entity_poly.type
_entity_poly.pdbx_seq_one_letter_code
_entity_poly.pdbx_strand_id
1 'polypeptide(L)'
;MATNIESYTHRIGRTGRAGKSGVAITFLGNEDSENLYDLKQMLMKSSLSRVPEELRKHEHAQQKSTRGSGGQKKIEDAGFGGKGAGGW
;
A
#
# COMPACT_ATOMS: atom_id res chain seq x y z
N MET A 1 4.97 -10.94 -3.95
CA MET A 1 4.39 -9.97 -2.97
C MET A 1 2.93 -9.65 -3.31
N ALA A 2 2.20 -8.89 -2.48
CA ALA A 2 0.98 -8.21 -2.99
C ALA A 2 1.37 -7.21 -4.09
N THR A 3 0.52 -7.04 -5.10
CA THR A 3 0.79 -6.18 -6.26
C THR A 3 0.90 -4.68 -5.91
N ASN A 4 0.26 -4.26 -4.83
CA ASN A 4 0.33 -2.90 -4.28
C ASN A 4 0.65 -2.96 -2.77
N ILE A 5 1.46 -2.01 -2.30
CA ILE A 5 1.84 -1.82 -0.91
C ILE A 5 0.65 -1.63 0.05
N GLU A 6 -0.45 -1.03 -0.41
CA GLU A 6 -1.67 -0.85 0.40
C GLU A 6 -2.33 -2.20 0.72
N SER A 7 -2.40 -3.08 -0.28
CA SER A 7 -2.94 -4.43 -0.11
C SER A 7 -2.04 -5.26 0.81
N TYR A 8 -0.72 -5.09 0.72
CA TYR A 8 0.20 -5.69 1.68
C TYR A 8 -0.05 -5.21 3.11
N THR A 9 -0.23 -3.90 3.31
CA THR A 9 -0.52 -3.28 4.60
C THR A 9 -1.81 -3.86 5.23
N HIS A 10 -2.87 -3.99 4.43
CA HIS A 10 -4.12 -4.60 4.89
C HIS A 10 -3.98 -6.07 5.29
N ARG A 11 -3.10 -6.83 4.62
CA ARG A 11 -2.82 -8.24 4.96
C ARG A 11 -2.07 -8.34 6.28
N ILE A 12 -0.98 -7.61 6.46
CA ILE A 12 -0.18 -7.69 7.69
C ILE A 12 -0.91 -7.07 8.90
N GLY A 13 -1.80 -6.10 8.67
CA GLY A 13 -2.68 -5.53 9.70
C GLY A 13 -3.71 -6.49 10.28
N ARG A 14 -3.77 -7.75 9.81
CA ARG A 14 -4.54 -8.83 10.45
C ARG A 14 -3.76 -9.54 11.56
N THR A 15 -2.43 -9.38 11.59
CA THR A 15 -1.57 -9.90 12.65
C THR A 15 -1.59 -8.97 13.85
N GLY A 16 -1.48 -9.53 15.07
CA GLY A 16 -1.33 -8.73 16.29
C GLY A 16 -2.56 -7.88 16.68
N ARG A 17 -3.39 -8.38 17.62
CA ARG A 17 -4.52 -7.63 18.21
C ARG A 17 -4.30 -7.45 19.71
N ALA A 18 -4.89 -6.40 20.28
CA ALA A 18 -4.84 -6.09 21.73
C ALA A 18 -3.40 -5.98 22.29
N GLY A 19 -2.54 -5.18 21.65
CA GLY A 19 -1.17 -4.90 22.12
C GLY A 19 -0.13 -5.99 21.82
N LYS A 20 -0.53 -7.12 21.21
CA LYS A 20 0.42 -8.14 20.73
C LYS A 20 0.96 -7.75 19.37
N SER A 21 2.27 -7.88 19.16
CA SER A 21 2.96 -7.42 17.95
C SER A 21 2.55 -8.17 16.68
N GLY A 22 2.20 -9.46 16.79
CA GLY A 22 1.98 -10.31 15.61
C GLY A 22 3.26 -10.52 14.79
N VAL A 23 3.27 -11.55 13.94
CA VAL A 23 4.39 -11.78 13.02
C VAL A 23 3.82 -12.00 11.63
N ALA A 24 4.34 -11.24 10.66
CA ALA A 24 4.07 -11.42 9.24
C ALA A 24 5.37 -11.78 8.53
N ILE A 25 5.37 -12.89 7.81
CA ILE A 25 6.51 -13.36 7.01
C ILE A 25 6.17 -13.16 5.54
N THR A 26 7.10 -12.56 4.81
CA THR A 26 6.92 -12.17 3.41
C THR A 26 8.04 -12.77 2.59
N PHE A 27 7.69 -13.53 1.56
CA PHE A 27 8.63 -13.99 0.55
C PHE A 27 8.72 -12.95 -0.56
N LEU A 28 9.96 -12.59 -0.91
CA LEU A 28 10.29 -11.59 -1.92
C LEU A 28 11.06 -12.26 -3.04
N GLY A 29 10.68 -11.93 -4.28
CA GLY A 29 11.42 -12.29 -5.50
C GLY A 29 11.77 -11.06 -6.32
N ASN A 30 12.45 -11.28 -7.45
CA ASN A 30 12.87 -10.20 -8.35
C ASN A 30 11.68 -9.51 -9.04
N GLU A 31 10.56 -10.23 -9.18
CA GLU A 31 9.28 -9.74 -9.68
C GLU A 31 8.65 -8.65 -8.80
N ASP A 32 9.07 -8.56 -7.53
CA ASP A 32 8.50 -7.62 -6.56
C ASP A 32 9.30 -6.29 -6.48
N SER A 33 10.27 -6.11 -7.37
CA SER A 33 11.21 -4.97 -7.39
C SER A 33 10.53 -3.61 -7.28
N GLU A 34 9.37 -3.42 -7.93
CA GLU A 34 8.60 -2.17 -7.90
C GLU A 34 8.07 -1.82 -6.50
N ASN A 35 7.78 -2.81 -5.65
CA ASN A 35 7.23 -2.61 -4.32
C ASN A 35 8.31 -2.56 -3.22
N LEU A 36 9.57 -2.87 -3.53
CA LEU A 36 10.64 -2.96 -2.53
C LEU A 36 10.97 -1.62 -1.88
N TYR A 37 10.92 -0.52 -2.65
CA TYR A 37 11.14 0.81 -2.11
C TYR A 37 10.09 1.18 -1.06
N ASP A 38 8.80 1.05 -1.41
CA ASP A 38 7.71 1.41 -0.49
C ASP A 38 7.63 0.46 0.70
N LEU A 39 7.97 -0.83 0.51
CA LEU A 39 8.12 -1.81 1.60
C LEU A 39 9.18 -1.38 2.61
N LYS A 40 10.38 -1.03 2.14
CA LYS A 40 11.45 -0.55 3.01
C LYS A 40 11.00 0.69 3.79
N GLN A 41 10.37 1.65 3.13
CA GLN A 41 9.89 2.87 3.78
C GLN A 41 8.82 2.59 4.84
N MET A 42 7.91 1.64 4.58
CA MET A 42 6.92 1.22 5.57
C MET A 42 7.58 0.58 6.80
N LEU A 43 8.54 -0.32 6.58
CA LEU A 43 9.27 -0.98 7.66
C LEU A 43 10.09 0.02 8.49
N MET A 44 10.68 1.05 7.87
CA MET A 44 11.38 2.13 8.58
C MET A 44 10.44 2.99 9.45
N LYS A 45 9.18 3.15 9.05
CA LYS A 45 8.16 3.91 9.82
C LYS A 45 7.59 3.12 11.00
N SER A 46 7.70 1.79 10.97
CA SER A 46 7.19 0.93 12.04
C SER A 46 8.21 0.86 13.18
N SER A 47 7.80 1.19 14.40
CA SER A 47 8.64 1.07 15.60
C SER A 47 8.84 -0.38 16.06
N LEU A 48 7.98 -1.30 15.62
CA LEU A 48 8.02 -2.72 15.98
C LEU A 48 8.85 -3.54 14.99
N SER A 49 8.97 -3.07 13.75
CA SER A 49 9.62 -3.82 12.68
C SER A 49 11.07 -3.38 12.53
N ARG A 50 11.94 -4.30 12.10
CA ARG A 50 13.31 -4.00 11.68
C ARG A 50 13.43 -4.21 10.19
N VAL A 51 14.13 -3.30 9.52
CA VAL A 51 14.46 -3.45 8.09
C VAL A 51 15.61 -4.44 7.96
N PRO A 52 15.44 -5.58 7.28
CA PRO A 52 16.54 -6.50 7.00
C PRO A 52 17.64 -5.81 6.19
N GLU A 53 18.89 -6.18 6.42
CA GLU A 53 20.01 -5.51 5.78
C GLU A 53 20.08 -5.80 4.27
N GLU A 54 19.61 -6.97 3.87
CA GLU A 54 19.44 -7.40 2.48
C GLU A 54 18.48 -6.45 1.75
N LEU A 55 17.33 -6.15 2.35
CA LEU A 55 16.36 -5.19 1.80
C LEU A 55 16.92 -3.77 1.81
N ARG A 56 17.69 -3.39 2.83
CA ARG A 56 18.29 -2.06 2.95
C ARG A 56 19.30 -1.79 1.84
N LYS A 57 20.08 -2.80 1.43
CA LYS A 57 21.13 -2.71 0.41
C LYS A 57 20.61 -2.97 -1.01
N HIS A 58 19.43 -3.57 -1.15
CA HIS A 58 18.85 -3.92 -2.45
C HIS A 58 18.72 -2.69 -3.38
N GLU A 59 19.14 -2.84 -4.64
CA GLU A 59 19.18 -1.75 -5.62
C GLU A 59 17.80 -1.12 -5.84
N HIS A 60 16.80 -1.95 -6.11
CA HIS A 60 15.41 -1.52 -6.29
C HIS A 60 14.74 -0.95 -5.03
N ALA A 61 15.36 -1.07 -3.85
CA ALA A 61 14.88 -0.45 -2.62
C ALA A 61 15.52 0.92 -2.33
N GLN A 62 16.43 1.41 -3.20
CA GLN A 62 17.05 2.73 -3.06
C GLN A 62 16.27 3.85 -3.75
N GLN A 63 15.61 3.53 -4.86
CA GLN A 63 14.94 4.52 -5.69
C GLN A 63 13.44 4.21 -5.79
N LYS A 64 12.62 5.26 -5.64
CA LYS A 64 11.20 5.15 -5.91
C LYS A 64 11.01 5.01 -7.41
N SER A 65 10.52 3.86 -7.88
CA SER A 65 10.12 3.73 -9.28
C SER A 65 8.96 4.69 -9.56
N THR A 66 9.15 5.61 -10.50
CA THR A 66 8.19 6.67 -10.86
C THR A 66 6.98 6.16 -11.65
N ARG A 67 6.46 4.96 -11.34
CA ARG A 67 5.23 4.41 -11.91
C ARG A 67 4.23 4.16 -10.78
N GLY A 68 3.49 5.21 -10.40
CA GLY A 68 2.45 5.04 -9.38
C GLY A 68 1.82 6.32 -8.83
N SER A 69 1.82 7.41 -9.60
CA SER A 69 0.98 8.58 -9.30
C SER A 69 0.10 8.88 -10.52
N GLY A 70 -0.70 7.89 -10.92
CA GLY A 70 -1.61 7.98 -12.04
C GLY A 70 -3.06 7.77 -11.57
N GLY A 71 -3.73 8.86 -11.21
CA GLY A 71 -5.19 8.95 -11.24
C GLY A 71 -5.91 8.62 -9.94
N GLN A 72 -5.93 9.57 -9.00
CA GLN A 72 -7.16 9.84 -8.26
C GLN A 72 -8.22 10.19 -9.32
N LYS A 73 -9.09 9.25 -9.69
CA LYS A 73 -10.37 9.61 -10.29
C LYS A 73 -11.16 10.31 -9.18
N LYS A 74 -11.11 11.64 -9.20
CA LYS A 74 -12.10 12.50 -8.54
C LYS A 74 -13.47 11.92 -8.88
N ILE A 75 -14.21 11.50 -7.87
CA ILE A 75 -15.65 11.35 -7.99
C ILE A 75 -16.16 12.77 -8.02
N GLU A 76 -16.33 13.30 -9.24
CA GLU A 76 -16.96 14.59 -9.46
C GLU A 76 -18.45 14.44 -9.17
N ASP A 77 -18.87 15.24 -8.20
CA ASP A 77 -20.23 15.56 -7.82
C ASP A 77 -21.02 16.03 -9.07
N ALA A 78 -21.60 15.07 -9.80
CA ALA A 78 -22.55 15.35 -10.86
C ALA A 78 -23.93 15.50 -10.23
N GLY A 79 -24.13 16.65 -9.57
CA GLY A 79 -25.45 17.21 -9.33
C GLY A 79 -26.14 17.44 -10.67
N PHE A 80 -26.93 16.47 -11.11
CA PHE A 80 -27.84 16.62 -12.25
C PHE A 80 -29.21 17.05 -11.72
N GLY A 81 -29.40 18.37 -11.67
CA GLY A 81 -30.73 18.97 -11.57
C GLY A 81 -31.58 18.56 -12.78
N GLY A 82 -32.73 17.96 -12.51
CA GLY A 82 -33.70 17.55 -13.51
C GLY A 82 -35.13 17.69 -12.99
N LYS A 83 -35.75 18.82 -13.35
CA LYS A 83 -37.20 19.13 -13.29
C LYS A 83 -38.10 17.98 -13.76
N GLY A 84 -39.29 17.86 -13.15
CA GLY A 84 -40.50 17.28 -13.77
C GLY A 84 -41.22 16.30 -12.82
N ALA A 85 -42.28 16.71 -12.13
CA ALA A 85 -43.68 16.76 -12.59
C ALA A 85 -44.37 15.38 -12.59
N GLY A 86 -45.46 15.26 -11.83
CA GLY A 86 -46.48 14.21 -12.00
C GLY A 86 -46.81 13.46 -10.71
N GLY A 87 -47.73 14.02 -9.91
CA GLY A 87 -48.48 13.25 -8.93
C GLY A 87 -49.67 12.58 -9.60
N TRP A 88 -49.95 11.34 -9.19
CA TRP A 88 -51.25 10.67 -9.06
C TRP A 88 -51.06 9.57 -8.01
#